data_AF-A0A944Z6J1-F1
#
_entry.id   AF-A0A944Z6J1-F1
#
_cell.length_a   1.000
_cell.length_b   1.000
_cell.length_c   1.000
_cell.angle_alpha   90.00
_cell.angle_beta   90.00
_cell.angle_gamma   90.00
#
_symmetry.space_group_name_H-M   'P 1'
#
loop_
_entity.id
_entity.type
_entity.pdbx_description
1 polymer ?
#
loop_
_entity_poly.entity_id
_entity_poly.type
_entity_poly.pdbx_seq_one_letter_code
_entity_poly.pdbx_strand_id
1 'polypeptide(L)'
;MAKTRIMIVEDEWTVAEEIRMVLESMEYEVTSMSAAGEEAVQNAEKDKPDLALMDIVLEGEMDGIAAANEIRSRFNIPIIFLTAYTDDKILERARITGPFGYIVKPFVNEDLKISIEIAIYKSRMEKERKRFIEELQGALPKITSLSGLLPVCPSCKRVRDSDGNWK
;
A
#
# COMPACT_ATOMS: atom_id res chain seq x y z
N MET A 1 0.43 -22.98 2.29
CA MET A 1 0.69 -21.54 2.02
C MET A 1 0.46 -20.79 3.32
N ALA A 2 1.18 -19.70 3.58
CA ALA A 2 0.87 -18.85 4.74
C ALA A 2 -0.50 -18.21 4.51
N LYS A 3 -1.35 -18.18 5.55
CA LYS A 3 -2.64 -17.50 5.50
C LYS A 3 -2.40 -16.00 5.36
N THR A 4 -3.21 -15.33 4.55
CA THR A 4 -3.20 -13.86 4.51
C THR A 4 -3.69 -13.33 5.85
N ARG A 5 -2.92 -12.39 6.39
CA ARG A 5 -3.14 -11.79 7.71
C ARG A 5 -3.85 -10.45 7.56
N ILE A 6 -5.03 -10.33 8.14
CA ILE A 6 -5.91 -9.16 8.00
C ILE A 6 -6.12 -8.53 9.38
N MET A 7 -6.09 -7.20 9.43
CA MET A 7 -6.49 -6.43 10.61
C MET A 7 -7.88 -5.84 10.37
N ILE A 8 -8.74 -5.83 11.39
CA ILE A 8 -10.07 -5.23 11.34
C ILE A 8 -10.06 -3.99 12.23
N VAL A 9 -10.60 -2.88 11.74
CA VAL A 9 -10.80 -1.65 12.51
C VAL A 9 -12.25 -1.22 12.38
N GLU A 10 -12.96 -1.34 13.49
CA GLU A 10 -14.41 -1.22 13.61
C GLU A 10 -14.75 -0.93 15.08
N ASP A 11 -15.46 0.16 15.35
CA ASP A 11 -15.91 0.56 16.68
C ASP A 11 -17.06 -0.34 17.21
N GLU A 12 -17.92 -0.83 16.33
CA GLU A 12 -18.98 -1.77 16.67
C GLU A 12 -18.47 -3.23 16.78
N TRP A 13 -18.27 -3.71 18.01
CA TRP A 13 -17.80 -5.08 18.29
C TRP A 13 -18.58 -6.18 17.55
N THR A 14 -19.91 -6.06 17.46
CA THR A 14 -20.75 -7.05 16.78
C THR A 14 -20.44 -7.12 15.29
N VAL A 15 -20.21 -5.98 14.65
CA VAL A 15 -19.84 -5.89 13.22
C VAL A 15 -18.42 -6.43 13.02
N ALA A 16 -17.48 -6.08 13.91
CA ALA A 16 -16.11 -6.58 13.88
C ALA A 16 -16.06 -8.11 13.96
N GLU A 17 -16.84 -8.69 14.87
CA GLU A 17 -16.93 -10.13 15.07
C GLU A 17 -17.60 -10.84 13.88
N GLU A 18 -18.62 -10.24 13.27
CA GLU A 18 -19.23 -10.74 12.03
C GLU A 18 -18.20 -10.80 10.90
N ILE A 19 -17.45 -9.72 10.69
CA ILE A 19 -16.36 -9.67 9.70
C ILE A 19 -15.32 -10.74 10.00
N ARG A 20 -14.90 -10.90 11.26
CA ARG A 20 -13.92 -11.91 11.68
C ARG A 20 -14.37 -13.31 11.30
N MET A 21 -15.62 -13.68 11.62
CA MET A 21 -16.17 -14.98 11.26
C MET A 21 -16.19 -15.22 9.75
N VAL A 22 -16.58 -14.20 8.97
CA VAL A 22 -16.58 -14.27 7.50
C VAL A 22 -15.16 -14.47 6.97
N LEU A 23 -14.18 -13.70 7.44
CA LEU A 23 -12.78 -13.83 7.03
C LEU A 23 -12.19 -15.20 7.36
N GLU A 24 -12.43 -15.71 8.58
CA GLU A 24 -11.95 -17.02 9.00
C GLU A 24 -12.57 -18.16 8.19
N SER A 25 -13.86 -18.02 7.82
CA SER A 25 -14.54 -18.98 6.92
C SER A 25 -13.92 -19.02 5.52
N MET A 26 -13.24 -17.95 5.10
CA MET A 26 -12.50 -17.84 3.84
C MET A 26 -11.02 -18.21 3.99
N GLU A 27 -10.64 -18.82 5.12
CA GLU A 27 -9.27 -19.22 5.45
C GLU A 27 -8.27 -18.08 5.65
N TYR A 28 -8.73 -16.84 5.84
CA TYR A 28 -7.88 -15.74 6.27
C TYR A 28 -7.58 -15.81 7.77
N GLU A 29 -6.52 -15.11 8.22
CA GLU A 29 -6.14 -14.97 9.62
C GLU A 29 -6.42 -13.53 10.08
N VAL A 30 -7.21 -13.36 11.13
CA VAL A 30 -7.42 -12.04 11.74
C VAL A 30 -6.36 -11.81 12.82
N THR A 31 -5.56 -10.77 12.63
CA THR A 31 -4.41 -10.44 13.49
C THR A 31 -4.79 -9.66 14.74
N SER A 32 -5.68 -8.69 14.56
CA SER A 32 -6.21 -7.83 15.63
C SER A 32 -7.52 -7.20 15.17
N MET A 33 -8.34 -6.84 16.15
CA MET A 33 -9.55 -6.05 15.99
C MET A 33 -9.40 -4.81 16.85
N SER A 34 -9.54 -3.63 16.25
CA SER A 34 -9.36 -2.34 16.93
C SER A 34 -10.62 -1.51 16.84
N ALA A 35 -11.02 -0.89 17.95
CA ALA A 35 -12.22 -0.05 18.01
C ALA A 35 -11.91 1.43 17.71
N ALA A 36 -10.63 1.84 17.80
CA ALA A 36 -10.20 3.22 17.62
C ALA A 36 -9.04 3.33 16.62
N GLY A 37 -8.94 4.49 15.95
CA GLY A 37 -7.90 4.77 14.96
C GLY A 37 -6.48 4.70 15.54
N GLU A 38 -6.28 5.23 16.75
CA GLU A 38 -5.00 5.23 17.44
C GLU A 38 -4.54 3.81 17.79
N GLU A 39 -5.47 2.95 18.21
CA GLU A 39 -5.23 1.55 18.48
C GLU A 39 -4.84 0.80 17.20
N ALA A 40 -5.54 1.08 16.10
CA ALA A 40 -5.24 0.49 14.79
C ALA A 40 -3.81 0.80 14.32
N VAL A 41 -3.32 2.02 14.55
CA VAL A 41 -1.93 2.40 14.20
C VAL A 41 -0.93 1.57 15.03
N GLN A 42 -1.18 1.41 16.33
CA GLN A 42 -0.31 0.62 17.21
C GLN A 42 -0.29 -0.87 16.83
N ASN A 43 -1.48 -1.44 16.57
CA ASN A 43 -1.61 -2.83 16.17
C ASN A 43 -1.02 -3.09 14.78
N ALA A 44 -1.16 -2.14 13.84
CA ALA A 44 -0.50 -2.23 12.53
C ALA A 44 1.03 -2.33 12.65
N GLU A 45 1.64 -1.56 13.58
CA GLU A 45 3.08 -1.60 13.83
C GLU A 45 3.54 -2.93 14.43
N LYS A 46 2.78 -3.42 15.41
CA LYS A 46 3.08 -4.63 16.18
C LYS A 46 2.86 -5.90 15.35
N ASP A 47 1.68 -6.02 14.73
CA ASP A 47 1.24 -7.25 14.12
C ASP A 47 1.63 -7.34 12.64
N LYS A 48 1.87 -6.20 11.97
CA LYS A 48 2.26 -6.11 10.55
C LYS A 48 1.35 -6.95 9.65
N PRO A 49 0.04 -6.64 9.58
CA PRO A 49 -0.89 -7.36 8.73
C PRO A 49 -0.57 -7.16 7.23
N ASP A 50 -1.04 -8.09 6.40
CA ASP A 50 -0.95 -8.00 4.94
C ASP A 50 -1.96 -7.01 4.37
N LEU A 51 -3.07 -6.77 5.08
CA LEU A 51 -4.16 -5.87 4.70
C LEU A 51 -4.93 -5.39 5.94
N ALA A 52 -5.47 -4.16 5.90
CA ALA A 52 -6.41 -3.68 6.90
C ALA A 52 -7.79 -3.40 6.29
N LEU A 53 -8.84 -3.91 6.94
CA LEU A 53 -10.22 -3.46 6.76
C LEU A 53 -10.48 -2.35 7.76
N MET A 54 -10.94 -1.20 7.28
CA MET A 54 -11.03 0.02 8.09
C MET A 54 -12.40 0.65 7.90
N ASP A 55 -13.22 0.75 8.94
CA ASP A 55 -14.36 1.66 8.87
C ASP A 55 -13.87 3.09 8.67
N ILE A 56 -14.54 3.83 7.80
CA ILE A 56 -14.30 5.25 7.57
C ILE A 56 -14.67 6.07 8.81
N VAL A 57 -15.78 5.70 9.46
CA VAL A 57 -16.29 6.40 10.64
C VAL A 57 -15.91 5.57 11.85
N LEU A 58 -15.09 6.15 12.72
CA LEU A 58 -14.73 5.55 14.00
C LEU A 58 -15.05 6.55 15.11
N GLU A 59 -15.50 6.06 16.25
CA GLU A 59 -15.56 6.85 17.47
C GLU A 59 -14.14 7.21 17.95
N GLY A 60 -13.93 8.45 18.38
CA GLY A 60 -12.65 8.92 18.92
C GLY A 60 -12.16 10.24 18.31
N GLU A 61 -10.88 10.55 18.55
CA GLU A 61 -10.22 11.74 17.99
C GLU A 61 -9.70 11.50 16.56
N MET A 62 -9.21 10.28 16.29
CA MET A 62 -8.73 9.86 14.98
C MET A 62 -9.80 9.06 14.21
N ASP A 63 -10.30 9.65 13.12
CA ASP A 63 -11.19 8.93 12.19
C ASP A 63 -10.44 7.86 11.38
N GLY A 64 -11.19 6.95 10.76
CA GLY A 64 -10.60 5.84 9.99
C GLY A 64 -9.80 6.29 8.77
N ILE A 65 -10.13 7.45 8.19
CA ILE A 65 -9.36 8.03 7.07
C ILE A 65 -7.99 8.50 7.55
N ALA A 66 -7.91 9.17 8.70
CA ALA A 66 -6.67 9.63 9.31
C ALA A 66 -5.80 8.44 9.72
N ALA A 67 -6.39 7.46 10.41
CA ALA A 67 -5.70 6.22 10.79
C ALA A 67 -5.15 5.48 9.56
N ALA A 68 -5.96 5.37 8.50
CA ALA A 68 -5.55 4.73 7.26
C ALA A 68 -4.37 5.45 6.59
N ASN A 69 -4.39 6.78 6.55
CA ASN A 69 -3.30 7.55 5.99
C ASN A 69 -1.99 7.33 6.76
N GLU A 70 -2.05 7.29 8.09
CA GLU A 70 -0.89 7.03 8.94
C GLU A 70 -0.34 5.60 8.76
N ILE A 71 -1.22 4.59 8.82
CA ILE A 71 -0.86 3.18 8.63
C ILE A 71 -0.19 2.96 7.26
N ARG A 72 -0.78 3.53 6.20
CA ARG A 72 -0.22 3.40 4.85
C ARG A 72 1.12 4.10 4.74
N SER A 73 1.25 5.31 5.26
CA SER A 73 2.48 6.10 5.15
C SER A 73 3.64 5.49 5.93
N ARG A 74 3.37 4.93 7.10
CA ARG A 74 4.40 4.36 7.98
C ARG A 74 4.76 2.92 7.63
N PHE A 75 3.78 2.10 7.26
CA PHE A 75 3.94 0.65 7.15
C PHE A 75 3.69 0.10 5.74
N ASN A 76 3.18 0.92 4.82
CA ASN A 76 2.86 0.52 3.44
C ASN A 76 1.92 -0.70 3.40
N ILE A 77 1.00 -0.77 4.36
CA ILE A 77 -0.07 -1.77 4.46
C ILE A 77 -1.24 -1.30 3.56
N PRO A 78 -1.76 -2.16 2.68
CA PRO A 78 -2.93 -1.85 1.86
C PRO A 78 -4.21 -1.81 2.71
N ILE A 79 -5.08 -0.86 2.39
CA ILE A 79 -6.30 -0.59 3.16
C ILE A 79 -7.51 -0.69 2.25
N ILE A 80 -8.53 -1.40 2.72
CA ILE A 80 -9.88 -1.38 2.15
C ILE A 80 -10.78 -0.68 3.15
N PHE A 81 -11.47 0.37 2.69
CA PHE A 81 -12.45 1.05 3.52
C PHE A 81 -13.77 0.29 3.55
N LEU A 82 -14.36 0.16 4.73
CA LEU A 82 -15.75 -0.21 4.93
C LEU A 82 -16.54 1.08 5.15
N THR A 83 -17.69 1.22 4.51
CA THR A 83 -18.49 2.45 4.66
C THR A 83 -19.98 2.19 4.64
N ALA A 84 -20.71 2.82 5.55
CA ALA A 84 -22.16 2.91 5.52
C ALA A 84 -22.67 4.13 4.72
N TYR A 85 -21.78 5.06 4.35
CA TYR A 85 -22.13 6.35 3.79
C TYR A 85 -21.70 6.48 2.32
N THR A 86 -22.60 7.01 1.50
CA THR A 86 -22.34 7.32 0.09
C THR A 86 -22.11 8.82 -0.15
N ASP A 87 -21.88 9.62 0.90
CA ASP A 87 -21.62 11.05 0.76
C ASP A 87 -20.29 11.28 0.02
N ASP A 88 -20.39 11.96 -1.12
CA ASP A 88 -19.27 12.26 -2.01
C ASP A 88 -18.10 12.95 -1.30
N LYS A 89 -18.35 13.79 -0.28
CA LYS A 89 -17.27 14.49 0.45
C LYS A 89 -16.41 13.56 1.29
N ILE A 90 -17.03 12.57 1.94
CA ILE A 90 -16.32 11.59 2.74
C ILE A 90 -15.53 10.65 1.83
N LEU A 91 -16.16 10.23 0.73
CA LEU A 91 -15.50 9.40 -0.29
C LEU A 91 -14.33 10.14 -0.95
N GLU A 92 -14.43 11.45 -1.19
CA GLU A 92 -13.33 12.24 -1.74
C GLU A 92 -12.12 12.30 -0.79
N ARG A 93 -12.36 12.54 0.51
CA ARG A 93 -11.30 12.48 1.54
C ARG A 93 -10.64 11.11 1.60
N ALA A 94 -11.44 10.05 1.58
CA ALA A 94 -10.93 8.67 1.57
C ALA A 94 -10.15 8.35 0.30
N ARG A 95 -10.55 8.86 -0.88
CA ARG A 95 -9.84 8.64 -2.15
C ARG A 95 -8.42 9.22 -2.14
N ILE A 96 -8.21 10.34 -1.47
CA ILE A 96 -6.90 11.01 -1.40
C ILE A 96 -5.86 10.14 -0.66
N THR A 97 -6.29 9.29 0.28
CA THR A 97 -5.38 8.35 0.97
C THR A 97 -4.93 7.20 0.07
N GLY A 98 -5.46 7.11 -1.15
CA GLY A 98 -5.21 6.09 -2.18
C GLY A 98 -5.50 4.66 -1.70
N PRO A 99 -6.73 4.37 -1.25
CA PRO A 99 -7.11 3.05 -0.77
C PRO A 99 -7.06 2.02 -1.89
N PHE A 100 -6.92 0.75 -1.49
CA PHE A 100 -6.90 -0.38 -2.41
C PHE A 100 -8.30 -0.86 -2.79
N GLY A 101 -9.32 -0.45 -2.03
CA GLY A 101 -10.73 -0.70 -2.31
C GLY A 101 -11.66 0.02 -1.33
N TYR A 102 -12.95 -0.03 -1.65
CA TYR A 102 -14.05 0.41 -0.80
C TYR A 102 -15.17 -0.63 -0.87
N ILE A 103 -15.76 -0.92 0.27
CA ILE A 103 -16.88 -1.86 0.42
C ILE A 103 -17.99 -1.14 1.15
N VAL A 104 -19.19 -1.12 0.56
CA VAL A 104 -20.37 -0.52 1.17
C VAL A 104 -21.05 -1.53 2.08
N LYS A 105 -21.38 -1.14 3.31
CA LYS A 105 -22.16 -1.93 4.25
C LYS A 105 -23.67 -1.76 3.95
N PRO A 106 -24.49 -2.83 4.03
CA PRO A 106 -24.11 -4.23 4.21
C PRO A 106 -23.51 -4.81 2.91
N PHE A 107 -22.50 -5.65 3.04
CA PHE A 107 -21.84 -6.34 1.93
C PHE A 107 -22.17 -7.83 1.93
N VAL A 108 -22.05 -8.45 0.76
CA VAL A 108 -22.06 -9.91 0.66
C VAL A 108 -20.64 -10.46 0.77
N ASN A 109 -20.50 -11.66 1.34
CA ASN A 109 -19.22 -12.32 1.57
C ASN A 109 -18.34 -12.41 0.31
N GLU A 110 -18.95 -12.59 -0.86
CA GLU A 110 -18.23 -12.68 -2.13
C GLU A 110 -17.58 -11.34 -2.52
N ASP A 111 -18.24 -10.21 -2.30
CA ASP A 111 -17.68 -8.88 -2.58
C ASP A 111 -16.47 -8.57 -1.68
N LEU A 112 -16.55 -8.97 -0.40
CA LEU A 112 -15.44 -8.84 0.54
C LEU A 112 -14.24 -9.65 0.07
N LYS A 113 -14.45 -10.92 -0.30
CA LYS A 113 -13.40 -11.80 -0.79
C LYS A 113 -12.72 -11.23 -2.05
N ILE A 114 -13.50 -10.87 -3.06
CA ILE A 114 -12.99 -10.32 -4.33
C ILE A 114 -12.18 -9.05 -4.06
N SER A 115 -12.69 -8.17 -3.20
CA SER A 115 -12.01 -6.91 -2.85
C SER A 115 -10.67 -7.16 -2.17
N ILE A 116 -10.59 -8.12 -1.24
CA ILE A 116 -9.35 -8.52 -0.57
C ILE A 116 -8.34 -9.07 -1.57
N GLU A 117 -8.74 -10.00 -2.44
CA GLU A 117 -7.86 -10.60 -3.45
C GLU A 117 -7.29 -9.53 -4.39
N ILE A 118 -8.13 -8.62 -4.88
CA ILE A 118 -7.72 -7.50 -5.74
C ILE A 118 -6.75 -6.57 -4.99
N ALA A 119 -7.03 -6.24 -3.74
CA ALA A 119 -6.20 -5.33 -2.95
C ALA A 119 -4.80 -5.91 -2.70
N ILE A 120 -4.70 -7.19 -2.34
CA ILE A 120 -3.42 -7.87 -2.13
C ILE A 120 -2.63 -7.93 -3.44
N TYR A 121 -3.30 -8.30 -4.54
CA TYR A 121 -2.66 -8.36 -5.85
C TYR A 121 -2.10 -6.98 -6.26
N LYS A 122 -2.91 -5.92 -6.15
CA LYS A 122 -2.47 -4.55 -6.43
C LYS A 122 -1.31 -4.13 -5.53
N SER A 123 -1.35 -4.45 -4.23
CA SER A 123 -0.29 -4.10 -3.28
C SER A 123 1.03 -4.76 -3.64
N ARG A 124 0.98 -6.04 -4.04
CA ARG A 124 2.15 -6.76 -4.54
C ARG A 124 2.71 -6.12 -5.81
N MET A 125 1.85 -5.79 -6.78
CA MET A 125 2.27 -5.12 -8.02
C MET A 125 2.89 -3.75 -7.75
N GLU A 126 2.34 -2.98 -6.80
CA GLU A 126 2.91 -1.68 -6.43
C GLU A 126 4.29 -1.82 -5.78
N LYS A 127 4.47 -2.80 -4.90
CA LYS A 127 5.78 -3.11 -4.27
C LYS A 127 6.80 -3.56 -5.31
N GLU A 128 6.43 -4.45 -6.23
CA GLU A 128 7.29 -4.90 -7.33
C GLU A 128 7.67 -3.73 -8.25
N ARG A 129 6.71 -2.86 -8.59
CA ARG A 129 6.96 -1.65 -9.38
C ARG A 129 7.93 -0.70 -8.69
N LYS A 130 7.74 -0.43 -7.39
CA LYS A 130 8.64 0.44 -6.60
C LYS A 130 10.07 -0.12 -6.61
N ARG A 131 10.22 -1.42 -6.37
CA ARG A 131 11.51 -2.12 -6.42
C ARG A 131 12.19 -1.97 -7.78
N PHE A 132 11.45 -2.17 -8.87
CA PHE A 132 12.01 -2.04 -10.22
C PHE A 132 12.43 -0.61 -10.54
N ILE A 133 11.66 0.39 -10.10
CA ILE A 133 12.03 1.81 -10.24
C ILE A 133 13.32 2.12 -9.49
N GLU A 134 13.44 1.67 -8.23
CA GLU A 134 14.65 1.85 -7.41
C GLU A 134 15.87 1.18 -8.06
N GLU A 135 15.71 -0.01 -8.63
CA GLU A 135 16.76 -0.74 -9.34
C GLU A 135 17.22 0.02 -10.60
N LEU A 136 16.28 0.50 -11.42
CA LEU A 136 16.58 1.31 -12.61
C LEU A 136 17.28 2.63 -12.23
N GLN A 137 16.80 3.31 -11.19
CA GLN A 137 17.41 4.54 -10.67
C GLN A 137 18.83 4.30 -10.15
N GLY A 138 19.09 3.17 -9.50
CA GLY A 138 20.43 2.77 -9.08
C GLY A 138 21.37 2.37 -10.22
N ALA A 139 20.82 1.93 -11.36
CA ALA A 139 21.59 1.56 -12.55
C ALA A 139 21.96 2.76 -13.44
N LEU A 140 21.07 3.76 -13.57
CA LEU A 140 21.32 5.00 -14.33
C LEU A 140 22.69 5.66 -14.07
N PRO A 141 23.13 5.90 -12.82
CA PRO A 141 24.42 6.54 -12.56
C PRO A 141 25.63 5.69 -13.00
N LYS A 142 25.47 4.36 -13.08
CA LYS A 142 26.53 3.44 -13.54
C LYS A 142 26.72 3.47 -15.06
N ILE A 143 25.70 3.87 -15.81
CA ILE A 143 25.78 4.06 -17.26
C ILE A 143 26.41 5.41 -17.59
N THR A 144 26.13 6.46 -16.80
CA THR A 144 26.73 7.79 -17.00
C THR A 144 28.24 7.85 -16.71
N SER A 145 28.82 6.85 -16.01
CA SER A 145 30.27 6.72 -15.87
C SER A 145 30.98 6.20 -17.14
N LEU A 146 30.23 5.81 -18.19
CA LEU A 146 30.76 5.55 -19.54
C LEU A 146 30.77 6.81 -20.43
N SER A 147 30.75 8.01 -19.84
CA SER A 147 31.02 9.27 -20.54
C SER A 147 32.52 9.45 -20.82
N GLY A 148 33.10 8.52 -21.58
CA GLY A 148 34.52 8.55 -21.98
C GLY A 148 34.83 7.83 -23.30
N LEU A 149 33.89 7.07 -23.85
CA LEU A 149 34.13 6.24 -25.04
C LEU A 149 33.51 6.84 -26.30
N LEU A 150 34.00 8.01 -26.68
CA LEU A 150 34.23 8.29 -28.10
C LEU A 150 35.59 8.98 -28.21
N PRO A 151 36.66 8.20 -28.45
CA PRO A 151 38.01 8.72 -28.46
C PRO A 151 38.33 9.32 -29.83
N VAL A 152 37.38 9.93 -30.54
CA VAL A 152 37.64 10.49 -31.87
C VAL A 152 36.85 11.77 -32.07
N CYS A 153 37.55 12.88 -32.29
CA CYS A 153 36.91 14.15 -32.62
C CYS A 153 36.33 14.10 -34.04
N PRO A 154 35.03 14.33 -34.27
CA PRO A 154 34.44 14.26 -35.61
C PRO A 154 34.92 15.39 -36.54
N SER A 155 35.45 16.49 -35.97
CA SER A 155 35.95 17.64 -36.74
C SER A 155 37.43 17.48 -37.14
N CYS A 156 38.29 16.99 -36.25
CA CYS A 156 39.73 16.91 -36.50
C CYS A 156 40.30 15.49 -36.47
N LYS A 157 39.47 14.47 -36.27
CA LYS A 157 39.80 13.03 -36.20
C LYS A 157 40.87 12.64 -35.17
N ARG A 158 41.20 13.55 -34.26
CA ARG A 158 42.16 13.31 -33.17
C ARG A 158 41.59 12.38 -32.12
N VAL A 159 42.47 11.60 -31.50
CA VAL A 159 42.11 10.60 -30.50
C VAL A 159 42.43 11.10 -29.11
N ARG A 160 41.50 10.91 -28.18
CA ARG A 160 41.70 11.29 -26.77
C ARG A 160 42.43 10.17 -26.04
N ASP A 161 43.58 10.48 -25.46
CA ASP A 161 44.33 9.51 -24.65
C ASP A 161 43.69 9.30 -23.26
N SER A 162 44.22 8.33 -22.52
CA SER A 162 43.76 7.98 -21.16
C SER A 162 43.90 9.12 -20.15
N ASP A 163 44.72 10.12 -20.44
CA ASP A 163 44.94 11.30 -19.61
C ASP A 163 44.07 12.50 -20.04
N GLY A 164 43.22 12.32 -21.06
CA GLY A 164 42.26 13.31 -21.55
C GLY A 164 42.81 14.30 -22.58
N ASN A 165 44.04 14.11 -23.05
CA ASN A 165 44.70 14.97 -24.05
C ASN A 165 44.38 14.53 -25.48
N TRP A 166 44.35 15.49 -26.41
CA TRP A 166 44.07 15.24 -27.83
C TRP A 166 45.39 15.05 -28.62
N LYS A 167 45.57 13.88 -29.22
CA LYS A 167 46.65 13.58 -30.18
C LYS A 167 46.12 13.55 -31.60
#